data_AF-A0AAU4ZZF3-F1
#
_entry.id   AF-A0AAU4ZZF3-F1
#
_cell.length_a   1.000
_cell.length_b   1.000
_cell.length_c   1.000
_cell.angle_alpha   90.00
_cell.angle_beta   90.00
_cell.angle_gamma   90.00
#
_symmetry.space_group_name_H-M   'P 1'
#
loop_
_entity.id
_entity.type
_entity.pdbx_description
1 polymer ?
#
loop_
_entity_poly.entity_id
_entity_poly.type
_entity_poly.pdbx_seq_one_letter_code
_entity_poly.pdbx_strand_id
1 'polypeptide(L)'
;MYSVIVVPPRSGGSADGCDGQIRLAAGEKLAFGRTARDGGLRIAHEGVSRVAGEITAHRAFWILSNLSEDQTYVVENPEGAGEHIKVAPGRLDAPVSFEFSRVVLPAAGELLSFEVWAPRHSYGAAARSGLSGGITAPAFTLDRTKRYFAVLTALCEPRLRGEPHAPPPTVDQLVERLRPGWPAANRSSVYWNIDYLAVKLRLRPGPDAAEPGPRVNGKKESLVSLALRFNLVREDDLVVLAAAPSEVGQ
;
A
#
# COMPACT_ATOMS: atom_id res chain seq x y z
N MET A 1 -28.13 1.03 3.90
CA MET A 1 -26.71 0.91 4.31
C MET A 1 -25.93 0.64 3.03
N TYR A 2 -25.13 1.60 2.56
CA TYR A 2 -24.43 1.48 1.27
C TYR A 2 -23.31 0.42 1.39
N SER A 3 -23.14 -0.43 0.39
CA SER A 3 -22.14 -1.50 0.45
C SER A 3 -20.90 -1.23 -0.37
N VAL A 4 -20.96 -0.50 -1.49
CA VAL A 4 -19.77 -0.12 -2.26
C VAL A 4 -20.01 1.22 -2.94
N ILE A 5 -18.98 2.08 -3.01
CA ILE A 5 -18.99 3.32 -3.78
C ILE A 5 -17.94 3.20 -4.86
N VAL A 6 -18.32 3.41 -6.12
CA VAL A 6 -17.40 3.44 -7.26
C VAL A 6 -17.23 4.89 -7.69
N VAL A 7 -15.99 5.35 -7.76
CA VAL A 7 -15.62 6.71 -8.19
C VAL A 7 -15.03 6.62 -9.59
N PRO A 8 -15.71 7.17 -10.62
CA PRO A 8 -15.24 7.11 -12.00
C PRO A 8 -13.86 7.76 -12.21
N PRO A 9 -13.15 7.42 -13.30
CA PRO A 9 -11.91 8.11 -13.67
C PRO A 9 -12.17 9.61 -13.85
N ARG A 10 -11.30 10.46 -13.31
CA ARG A 10 -11.34 11.91 -13.56
C ARG A 10 -11.04 12.15 -15.05
N SER A 11 -12.08 12.43 -15.83
CA SER A 11 -11.93 12.72 -17.25
C SER A 11 -11.33 14.12 -17.40
N GLY A 12 -10.16 14.22 -18.03
CA GLY A 12 -9.59 15.51 -18.40
C GLY A 12 -10.47 16.19 -19.44
N GLY A 13 -11.13 17.28 -19.05
CA GLY A 13 -11.80 18.21 -19.96
C GLY A 13 -13.20 17.81 -20.39
N SER A 14 -14.20 18.03 -19.52
CA SER A 14 -15.58 18.38 -19.92
C SER A 14 -16.28 19.02 -18.72
N ALA A 15 -16.67 20.28 -18.87
CA ALA A 15 -17.40 21.06 -17.87
C ALA A 15 -18.88 20.66 -17.86
N ASP A 16 -19.18 19.44 -17.41
CA ASP A 16 -20.51 19.05 -16.98
C ASP A 16 -20.39 18.33 -15.63
N GLY A 17 -20.73 19.07 -14.57
CA GLY A 17 -20.44 18.74 -13.18
C GLY A 17 -21.32 17.62 -12.63
N CYS A 18 -20.94 16.38 -12.90
CA CYS A 18 -21.34 15.26 -12.06
C CYS A 18 -20.11 14.55 -11.51
N ASP A 19 -19.75 14.95 -10.29
CA ASP A 19 -18.99 14.22 -9.27
C ASP A 19 -19.71 12.87 -8.93
N GLY A 20 -19.95 12.06 -9.96
CA GLY A 20 -20.93 10.98 -9.96
C GLY A 20 -20.41 9.71 -9.30
N GLN A 21 -20.35 9.72 -7.97
CA GLN A 21 -20.18 8.49 -7.20
C GLN A 21 -21.34 7.52 -7.50
N ILE A 22 -21.02 6.31 -7.94
CA ILE A 22 -22.00 5.25 -8.16
C ILE A 22 -22.08 4.43 -6.87
N ARG A 23 -23.25 4.40 -6.24
CA ARG A 23 -23.46 3.66 -4.98
C ARG A 23 -24.15 2.34 -5.28
N LEU A 24 -23.54 1.25 -4.83
CA LEU A 24 -24.07 -0.10 -4.96
C LEU A 24 -24.51 -0.63 -3.59
N ALA A 25 -25.73 -1.14 -3.52
CA ALA A 25 -26.25 -1.95 -2.44
C ALA A 25 -25.82 -3.42 -2.59
N ALA A 26 -25.93 -4.20 -1.51
CA ALA A 26 -25.39 -5.55 -1.50
C ALA A 26 -26.15 -6.42 -2.50
N GLY A 27 -25.43 -7.12 -3.37
CA GLY A 27 -25.97 -7.89 -4.49
C GLY A 27 -26.14 -7.08 -5.78
N GLU A 28 -26.00 -5.76 -5.75
CA GLU A 28 -26.02 -4.94 -6.97
C GLU A 28 -24.72 -5.10 -7.76
N LYS A 29 -24.89 -4.97 -9.08
CA LYS A 29 -23.86 -5.18 -10.08
C LYS A 29 -23.65 -3.91 -10.89
N LEU A 30 -22.39 -3.61 -11.18
CA LEU A 30 -21.99 -2.50 -12.04
C LEU A 30 -21.09 -3.03 -13.16
N ALA A 31 -21.65 -3.10 -14.36
CA ALA A 31 -20.87 -3.36 -15.56
C ALA A 31 -20.03 -2.12 -15.91
N PHE A 32 -18.81 -2.33 -16.37
CA PHE A 32 -17.94 -1.27 -16.86
C PHE A 32 -17.26 -1.63 -18.17
N GLY A 33 -16.90 -0.61 -18.94
CA GLY A 33 -16.21 -0.76 -20.22
C GLY A 33 -16.34 0.46 -21.11
N ARG A 34 -15.85 0.36 -22.34
CA ARG A 34 -15.91 1.44 -23.33
C ARG A 34 -17.33 1.79 -23.73
N THR A 35 -18.22 0.79 -23.71
CA THR A 35 -19.66 0.99 -23.87
C THR A 35 -20.36 0.61 -22.57
N ALA A 36 -20.90 1.58 -21.85
CA ALA A 36 -21.77 1.29 -20.73
C ALA A 36 -23.20 1.03 -21.25
N ARG A 37 -23.85 -0.01 -20.70
CA ARG A 37 -25.32 -0.09 -20.70
C ARG A 37 -25.88 0.95 -19.71
N ASP A 38 -27.17 1.27 -19.77
CA ASP A 38 -27.79 2.23 -18.84
C ASP A 38 -27.44 1.90 -17.38
N GLY A 39 -26.89 2.89 -16.65
CA GLY A 39 -26.42 2.75 -15.26
C GLY A 39 -25.02 2.12 -15.07
N GLY A 40 -24.32 1.75 -16.15
CA GLY A 40 -22.96 1.22 -16.11
C GLY A 40 -21.87 2.30 -16.03
N LEU A 41 -20.65 1.90 -15.65
CA LEU A 41 -19.48 2.79 -15.64
C LEU A 41 -18.82 2.82 -17.03
N ARG A 42 -18.95 3.95 -17.73
CA ARG A 42 -18.32 4.17 -19.03
C ARG A 42 -16.87 4.66 -18.86
N ILE A 43 -15.93 3.96 -19.50
CA ILE A 43 -14.53 4.37 -19.59
C ILE A 43 -14.23 4.63 -21.07
N ALA A 44 -14.36 5.89 -21.49
CA ALA A 44 -14.32 6.29 -22.89
C ALA A 44 -12.89 6.33 -23.46
N HIS A 45 -12.25 5.17 -23.57
CA HIS A 45 -10.90 5.02 -24.11
C HIS A 45 -10.81 3.85 -25.10
N GLU A 46 -10.07 4.01 -26.19
CA GLU A 46 -10.01 3.02 -27.28
C GLU A 46 -9.38 1.69 -26.86
N GLY A 47 -8.39 1.74 -25.97
CA GLY A 47 -7.74 0.56 -25.40
C GLY A 47 -8.60 -0.25 -24.43
N VAL A 48 -9.80 0.22 -24.08
CA VAL A 48 -10.72 -0.48 -23.17
C VAL A 48 -11.74 -1.31 -23.96
N SER A 49 -11.94 -2.54 -23.54
CA SER A 49 -12.96 -3.45 -24.09
C SER A 49 -14.36 -2.85 -24.00
N ARG A 50 -15.22 -3.12 -25.00
CA ARG A 50 -16.63 -2.65 -25.00
C ARG A 50 -17.35 -3.09 -23.73
N VAL A 51 -17.17 -4.36 -23.38
CA VAL A 51 -17.54 -4.96 -22.10
C VAL A 51 -16.23 -5.35 -21.42
N ALA A 52 -15.78 -4.57 -20.43
CA ALA A 52 -14.48 -4.75 -19.79
C ALA A 52 -14.58 -5.59 -18.52
N GLY A 53 -15.62 -5.36 -17.71
CA GLY A 53 -15.81 -6.14 -16.50
C GLY A 53 -17.10 -5.84 -15.76
N GLU A 54 -17.24 -6.47 -14.61
CA GLU A 54 -18.36 -6.28 -13.69
C GLU A 54 -17.87 -6.21 -12.24
N ILE A 55 -18.43 -5.28 -11.48
CA ILE A 55 -18.25 -5.15 -10.03
C ILE A 55 -19.52 -5.64 -9.36
N THR A 56 -19.40 -6.50 -8.36
CA THR A 56 -20.54 -6.89 -7.51
C THR A 56 -20.28 -6.50 -6.07
N ALA A 57 -21.21 -5.76 -5.48
CA ALA A 57 -21.10 -5.32 -4.10
C ALA A 57 -21.53 -6.43 -3.12
N HIS A 58 -20.70 -6.72 -2.13
CA HIS A 58 -21.04 -7.58 -0.99
C HIS A 58 -20.93 -6.79 0.32
N ARG A 59 -21.33 -7.42 1.43
CA ARG A 59 -21.40 -6.74 2.74
C ARG A 59 -20.03 -6.40 3.35
N ALA A 60 -19.03 -7.27 3.15
CA ALA A 60 -17.71 -7.17 3.79
C ALA A 60 -16.55 -7.13 2.80
N PHE A 61 -16.83 -7.35 1.53
CA PHE A 61 -15.88 -7.35 0.42
C PHE A 61 -16.67 -6.99 -0.85
N TRP A 62 -15.98 -6.89 -1.97
CA TRP A 62 -16.61 -6.76 -3.27
C TRP A 62 -15.93 -7.69 -4.26
N ILE A 63 -16.56 -7.89 -5.41
CA ILE A 63 -16.11 -8.87 -6.39
C ILE A 63 -15.81 -8.16 -7.70
N LEU A 64 -14.69 -8.51 -8.34
CA LEU A 64 -14.32 -8.09 -9.69
C LEU A 64 -14.34 -9.29 -10.65
N SER A 65 -15.11 -9.16 -11.72
CA SER A 65 -15.05 -10.06 -12.88
C SER A 65 -14.38 -9.34 -14.04
N ASN A 66 -13.25 -9.89 -14.51
CA ASN A 66 -12.54 -9.39 -15.69
C ASN A 66 -13.10 -10.10 -16.93
N LEU A 67 -13.80 -9.33 -17.77
CA LEU A 67 -14.42 -9.82 -19.00
C LEU A 67 -13.56 -9.53 -20.24
N SER A 68 -12.35 -9.00 -20.07
CA SER A 68 -11.39 -8.87 -21.17
C SER A 68 -10.85 -10.23 -21.59
N GLU A 69 -10.56 -10.36 -22.87
CA GLU A 69 -9.99 -11.58 -23.46
C GLU A 69 -8.47 -11.69 -23.25
N ASP A 70 -7.79 -10.56 -23.10
CA ASP A 70 -6.32 -10.44 -23.19
C ASP A 70 -5.66 -9.56 -22.11
N GLN A 71 -6.43 -8.72 -21.41
CA GLN A 71 -5.89 -7.77 -20.44
C GLN A 71 -6.01 -8.26 -18.99
N THR A 72 -4.90 -8.24 -18.25
CA THR A 72 -4.92 -8.46 -16.79
C THR A 72 -5.25 -7.14 -16.09
N TYR A 73 -6.20 -7.17 -15.17
CA TYR A 73 -6.47 -6.03 -14.30
C TYR A 73 -5.71 -6.17 -12.98
N VAL A 74 -5.38 -5.03 -12.39
CA VAL A 74 -4.75 -4.97 -11.07
C VAL A 74 -5.68 -4.22 -10.14
N VAL A 75 -5.96 -4.81 -8.99
CA VAL A 75 -6.64 -4.12 -7.89
C VAL A 75 -5.58 -3.78 -6.86
N GLU A 76 -5.21 -2.52 -6.78
CA GLU A 76 -4.23 -2.01 -5.82
C GLU A 76 -4.93 -1.66 -4.51
N ASN A 77 -4.23 -1.88 -3.40
CA ASN A 77 -4.56 -1.31 -2.10
C ASN A 77 -3.66 -0.10 -1.84
N PRO A 78 -4.15 1.14 -2.03
CA PRO A 78 -3.33 2.32 -1.81
C PRO A 78 -2.88 2.48 -0.35
N GLU A 79 -3.59 1.88 0.61
CA GLU A 79 -3.23 1.85 2.03
C GLU A 79 -2.25 0.70 2.38
N GLY A 80 -2.11 -0.29 1.48
CA GLY A 80 -1.34 -1.52 1.70
C GLY A 80 0.11 -1.45 1.22
N ALA A 81 0.64 -0.26 0.96
CA ALA A 81 2.04 -0.02 0.58
C ALA A 81 2.54 -0.92 -0.58
N GLY A 82 1.73 -1.06 -1.63
CA GLY A 82 2.04 -1.86 -2.83
C GLY A 82 1.39 -3.25 -2.87
N GLU A 83 0.57 -3.57 -1.86
CA GLU A 83 -0.34 -4.72 -1.92
C GLU A 83 -1.29 -4.61 -3.12
N HIS A 84 -1.43 -5.71 -3.86
CA HIS A 84 -2.31 -5.77 -5.03
C HIS A 84 -2.80 -7.19 -5.31
N ILE A 85 -3.93 -7.27 -6.02
CA ILE A 85 -4.50 -8.51 -6.55
C ILE A 85 -4.48 -8.44 -8.07
N LYS A 86 -3.96 -9.48 -8.72
CA LYS A 86 -4.06 -9.64 -10.18
C LYS A 86 -5.34 -10.39 -10.54
N VAL A 87 -6.12 -9.82 -11.45
CA VAL A 87 -7.32 -10.44 -12.00
C VAL A 87 -7.06 -10.73 -13.48
N ALA A 88 -6.65 -11.97 -13.75
CA ALA A 88 -6.32 -12.45 -15.09
C ALA A 88 -7.50 -12.27 -16.07
N PRO A 89 -7.24 -12.20 -17.39
CA PRO A 89 -8.29 -12.16 -18.41
C PRO A 89 -9.27 -13.31 -18.24
N GLY A 90 -10.57 -13.04 -18.38
CA GLY A 90 -11.65 -14.01 -18.18
C GLY A 90 -11.85 -14.52 -16.74
N ARG A 91 -11.07 -14.04 -15.75
CA ARG A 91 -11.28 -14.42 -14.35
C ARG A 91 -12.55 -13.80 -13.83
N LEU A 92 -13.51 -14.65 -13.50
CA LEU A 92 -14.75 -14.27 -12.86
C LEU A 92 -14.62 -14.32 -11.34
N ASP A 93 -15.44 -13.52 -10.70
CA ASP A 93 -15.71 -13.53 -9.28
C ASP A 93 -14.47 -13.43 -8.37
N ALA A 94 -13.48 -12.60 -8.75
CA ALA A 94 -12.30 -12.39 -7.92
C ALA A 94 -12.67 -11.55 -6.68
N PRO A 95 -12.55 -12.10 -5.46
CA PRO A 95 -12.89 -11.36 -4.25
C PRO A 95 -11.82 -10.30 -3.95
N VAL A 96 -12.27 -9.10 -3.61
CA VAL A 96 -11.44 -7.97 -3.20
C VAL A 96 -11.86 -7.56 -1.79
N SER A 97 -10.93 -7.68 -0.86
CA SER A 97 -11.14 -7.39 0.56
C SER A 97 -10.58 -6.04 1.01
N PHE A 98 -10.12 -5.17 0.10
CA PHE A 98 -9.60 -3.85 0.48
C PHE A 98 -10.75 -2.87 0.73
N GLU A 99 -10.62 -2.05 1.77
CA GLU A 99 -11.58 -0.99 2.09
C GLU A 99 -11.51 0.16 1.07
N PHE A 100 -10.29 0.55 0.69
CA PHE A 100 -10.02 1.46 -0.41
C PHE A 100 -9.23 0.72 -1.49
N SER A 101 -9.82 0.61 -2.68
CA SER A 101 -9.21 -0.08 -3.82
C SER A 101 -9.06 0.87 -5.00
N ARG A 102 -7.98 0.70 -5.76
CA ARG A 102 -7.84 1.28 -7.10
C ARG A 102 -7.81 0.15 -8.12
N VAL A 103 -8.78 0.14 -9.03
CA VAL A 103 -8.77 -0.78 -10.16
C VAL A 103 -7.97 -0.14 -11.28
N VAL A 104 -6.94 -0.82 -11.75
CA VAL A 104 -6.03 -0.39 -12.81
C VAL A 104 -6.17 -1.29 -14.02
N LEU A 105 -6.36 -0.66 -15.17
CA LEU A 105 -6.61 -1.28 -16.47
C LEU A 105 -5.51 -0.81 -17.44
N PRO A 106 -4.81 -1.71 -18.15
CA PRO A 106 -3.94 -1.28 -19.24
C PRO A 106 -4.79 -0.78 -20.42
N ALA A 107 -4.43 0.33 -21.04
CA ALA A 107 -5.16 0.85 -22.20
C ALA A 107 -4.21 1.53 -23.19
N ALA A 108 -3.89 0.86 -24.31
CA ALA A 108 -3.12 1.40 -25.43
C ALA A 108 -1.87 2.26 -25.07
N GLY A 109 -1.05 1.80 -24.12
CA GLY A 109 0.20 2.47 -23.73
C GLY A 109 0.10 3.33 -22.47
N GLU A 110 -1.09 3.50 -21.91
CA GLU A 110 -1.28 4.10 -20.58
C GLU A 110 -2.00 3.14 -19.61
N LEU A 111 -2.08 3.56 -18.34
CA LEU A 111 -2.82 2.87 -17.29
C LEU A 111 -4.00 3.74 -16.87
N LEU A 112 -5.20 3.24 -17.09
CA LEU A 112 -6.42 3.88 -16.62
C LEU A 112 -6.78 3.33 -15.24
N SER A 113 -7.43 4.15 -14.41
CA SER A 113 -7.90 3.68 -13.12
C SER A 113 -9.18 4.34 -12.66
N PHE A 114 -9.90 3.64 -11.78
CA PHE A 114 -11.04 4.14 -11.03
C PHE A 114 -10.98 3.59 -9.61
N GLU A 115 -11.68 4.23 -8.67
CA GLU A 115 -11.61 3.87 -7.25
C GLU A 115 -12.87 3.14 -6.80
N VAL A 116 -12.71 2.22 -5.86
CA VAL A 116 -13.80 1.44 -5.26
C VAL A 116 -13.64 1.47 -3.75
N TRP A 117 -14.64 2.02 -3.06
CA TRP A 117 -14.66 2.15 -1.60
C TRP A 117 -15.67 1.16 -1.03
N ALA A 118 -15.17 0.20 -0.26
CA ALA A 118 -15.95 -0.81 0.44
C ALA A 118 -16.17 -0.40 1.92
N PRO A 119 -17.08 -1.07 2.65
CA PRO A 119 -17.35 -0.74 4.04
C PRO A 119 -16.17 -1.15 4.90
N ARG A 120 -15.88 -0.35 5.94
CA ARG A 120 -14.78 -0.63 6.86
C ARG A 120 -14.96 -1.98 7.55
N HIS A 121 -13.86 -2.69 7.73
CA HIS A 121 -13.83 -3.94 8.47
C HIS A 121 -13.99 -3.67 9.97
N SER A 122 -14.75 -4.53 10.63
CA SER A 122 -14.86 -4.52 12.09
C SER A 122 -13.75 -5.38 12.68
N TYR A 123 -12.87 -4.76 13.47
CA TYR A 123 -11.81 -5.47 14.18
C TYR A 123 -12.28 -5.87 15.58
N GLY A 124 -12.04 -7.12 15.95
CA GLY A 124 -12.34 -7.60 17.30
C GLY A 124 -11.40 -6.97 18.34
N ALA A 125 -11.94 -6.59 19.50
CA ALA A 125 -11.12 -6.15 20.63
C ALA A 125 -10.27 -7.31 21.14
N ALA A 126 -8.99 -7.05 21.40
CA ALA A 126 -8.06 -8.04 21.95
C ALA A 126 -8.28 -8.23 23.47
N ALA A 127 -9.43 -8.76 23.89
CA ALA A 127 -9.62 -9.19 25.27
C ALA A 127 -8.91 -10.54 25.47
N ARG A 128 -7.70 -10.50 26.03
CA ARG A 128 -6.89 -11.69 26.36
C ARG A 128 -6.88 -12.02 27.86
N SER A 129 -7.91 -11.61 28.58
CA SER A 129 -8.04 -11.89 30.02
C SER A 129 -8.37 -13.36 30.26
N GLY A 130 -7.63 -14.03 31.14
CA GLY A 130 -7.96 -15.37 31.66
C GLY A 130 -7.24 -16.55 31.02
N LEU A 131 -6.28 -16.32 30.11
CA LEU A 131 -5.45 -17.38 29.55
C LEU A 131 -4.16 -17.55 30.38
N SER A 132 -3.92 -18.77 30.86
CA SER A 132 -2.68 -19.13 31.56
C SER A 132 -1.53 -19.36 30.57
N GLY A 133 -0.33 -18.87 30.89
CA GLY A 133 0.88 -19.12 30.10
C GLY A 133 1.78 -17.89 29.97
N GLY A 134 2.98 -18.07 29.41
CA GLY A 134 3.87 -16.96 29.07
C GLY A 134 3.32 -16.12 27.92
N ILE A 135 3.68 -14.84 27.89
CA ILE A 135 3.32 -13.94 26.78
C ILE A 135 4.01 -14.42 25.50
N THR A 136 3.26 -14.50 24.40
CA THR A 136 3.83 -14.81 23.08
C THR A 136 4.91 -13.81 22.72
N ALA A 137 6.13 -14.29 22.48
CA ALA A 137 7.23 -13.44 22.05
C ALA A 137 6.90 -12.78 20.70
N PRO A 138 7.13 -11.47 20.53
CA PRO A 138 6.89 -10.79 19.27
C PRO A 138 7.86 -11.29 18.18
N ALA A 139 7.37 -11.42 16.94
CA ALA A 139 8.18 -11.85 15.81
C ALA A 139 9.29 -10.84 15.46
N PHE A 140 9.03 -9.55 15.67
CA PHE A 140 9.98 -8.46 15.43
C PHE A 140 9.98 -7.50 16.62
N THR A 141 11.13 -7.37 17.30
CA THR A 141 11.31 -6.45 18.42
C THR A 141 11.92 -5.14 17.91
N LEU A 142 11.11 -4.26 17.33
CA LEU A 142 11.53 -2.89 16.97
C LEU A 142 11.14 -1.91 18.08
N ASP A 143 12.03 -0.97 18.36
CA ASP A 143 11.80 0.09 19.35
C ASP A 143 11.70 1.39 18.57
N ARG A 144 10.50 1.99 18.61
CA ARG A 144 10.14 3.17 17.84
C ARG A 144 10.92 4.42 18.25
N THR A 145 11.50 4.41 19.44
CA THR A 145 12.27 5.53 20.00
C THR A 145 13.72 5.57 19.49
N LYS A 146 14.19 4.51 18.83
CA LYS A 146 15.60 4.37 18.43
C LYS A 146 15.85 4.89 17.02
N ARG A 147 17.06 5.39 16.78
CA ARG A 147 17.50 5.94 15.49
C ARG A 147 17.36 4.95 14.33
N TYR A 148 17.57 3.65 14.57
CA TYR A 148 17.37 2.64 13.52
C TYR A 148 15.91 2.61 13.04
N PHE A 149 14.95 2.89 13.92
CA PHE A 149 13.55 2.90 13.53
C PHE A 149 13.23 4.13 12.69
N ALA A 150 13.80 5.30 13.03
CA ALA A 150 13.74 6.48 12.16
C ALA A 150 14.35 6.21 10.78
N VAL A 151 15.50 5.53 10.71
CA VAL A 151 16.12 5.12 9.42
C VAL A 151 15.22 4.18 8.62
N LEU A 152 14.62 3.16 9.27
CA LEU A 152 13.68 2.26 8.61
C LEU A 152 12.44 3.00 8.11
N THR A 153 11.95 3.95 8.91
CA THR A 153 10.78 4.78 8.58
C THR A 153 11.06 5.68 7.36
N ALA A 154 12.21 6.35 7.33
CA ALA A 154 12.64 7.17 6.20
C ALA A 154 12.87 6.36 4.92
N LEU A 155 13.30 5.10 5.03
CA LEU A 155 13.39 4.19 3.89
C LEU A 155 12.02 3.84 3.30
N CYS A 156 11.00 3.70 4.17
CA CYS A 156 9.63 3.32 3.78
C CYS A 156 8.77 4.51 3.36
N GLU A 157 9.15 5.74 3.75
CA GLU A 157 8.33 6.95 3.61
C GLU A 157 7.77 7.19 2.19
N PRO A 158 8.54 7.08 1.09
CA PRO A 158 7.98 7.31 -0.25
C PRO A 158 6.81 6.38 -0.58
N ARG A 159 6.93 5.10 -0.23
CA ARG A 159 5.88 4.08 -0.49
C ARG A 159 4.66 4.27 0.40
N LEU A 160 4.86 4.75 1.63
CA LEU A 160 3.77 5.09 2.55
C LEU A 160 3.04 6.39 2.13
N ARG A 161 3.69 7.27 1.36
CA ARG A 161 3.09 8.52 0.84
C ARG A 161 2.41 8.38 -0.53
N GLY A 162 2.09 7.15 -0.95
CA GLY A 162 1.36 6.89 -2.19
C GLY A 162 2.24 6.65 -3.42
N GLU A 163 3.54 6.42 -3.26
CA GLU A 163 4.43 5.97 -4.36
C GLU A 163 4.83 4.50 -4.16
N PRO A 164 3.93 3.51 -4.35
CA PRO A 164 4.15 2.10 -3.95
C PRO A 164 5.37 1.44 -4.61
N HIS A 165 5.81 1.95 -5.76
CA HIS A 165 6.95 1.44 -6.52
C HIS A 165 8.20 2.33 -6.45
N ALA A 166 8.21 3.35 -5.58
CA ALA A 166 9.36 4.23 -5.44
C ALA A 166 10.63 3.43 -5.06
N PRO A 167 11.78 3.72 -5.68
CA PRO A 167 13.04 3.12 -5.28
C PRO A 167 13.44 3.60 -3.87
N PRO A 168 14.15 2.78 -3.06
CA PRO A 168 14.55 3.20 -1.73
C PRO A 168 15.50 4.40 -1.78
N PRO A 169 15.26 5.46 -0.97
CA PRO A 169 16.06 6.68 -0.97
C PRO A 169 17.57 6.42 -0.85
N THR A 170 18.38 7.26 -1.49
CA THR A 170 19.84 7.22 -1.33
C THR A 170 20.24 7.55 0.10
N VAL A 171 21.45 7.17 0.51
CA VAL A 171 21.93 7.48 1.87
C VAL A 171 22.00 8.98 2.11
N ASP A 172 22.29 9.77 1.07
CA ASP A 172 22.31 11.23 1.16
C ASP A 172 20.91 11.79 1.39
N GLN A 173 19.93 11.29 0.64
CA GLN A 173 18.51 11.64 0.85
C GLN A 173 18.05 11.26 2.26
N LEU A 174 18.48 10.10 2.79
CA LEU A 174 18.17 9.69 4.16
C LEU A 174 18.78 10.62 5.20
N VAL A 175 20.05 11.02 5.02
CA VAL A 175 20.72 11.96 5.93
C VAL A 175 19.96 13.28 5.98
N GLU A 176 19.65 13.86 4.81
CA GLU A 176 18.86 15.11 4.73
C GLU A 176 17.51 14.94 5.41
N ARG A 177 16.83 13.82 5.15
CA ARG A 177 15.50 13.56 5.69
C ARG A 177 15.47 13.40 7.21
N LEU A 178 16.53 12.83 7.79
CA LEU A 178 16.63 12.52 9.22
C LEU A 178 17.12 13.70 10.06
N ARG A 179 17.81 14.69 9.48
CA ARG A 179 18.40 15.83 10.21
C ARG A 179 17.43 16.57 11.15
N PRO A 180 16.15 16.82 10.79
CA PRO A 180 15.24 17.55 11.68
C PRO A 180 15.01 16.88 13.03
N GLY A 181 14.95 15.54 13.08
CA GLY A 181 14.80 14.76 14.32
C GLY A 181 16.13 14.21 14.87
N TRP A 182 17.19 14.24 14.06
CA TRP A 182 18.53 13.78 14.42
C TRP A 182 19.60 14.65 13.74
N PRO A 183 19.93 15.83 14.30
CA PRO A 183 20.85 16.79 13.67
C PRO A 183 22.25 16.24 13.37
N ALA A 184 22.71 15.27 14.17
CA ALA A 184 24.03 14.62 13.99
C ALA A 184 24.03 13.47 12.94
N ALA A 185 22.93 13.25 12.22
CA ALA A 185 22.84 12.22 11.19
C ALA A 185 23.92 12.44 10.10
N ASN A 186 24.68 11.39 9.81
CA ASN A 186 25.67 11.37 8.75
C ASN A 186 25.66 10.03 8.00
N ARG A 187 26.40 9.94 6.89
CA ARG A 187 26.46 8.74 6.04
C ARG A 187 26.83 7.50 6.84
N SER A 188 27.88 7.57 7.66
CA SER A 188 28.38 6.44 8.44
C SER A 188 27.35 5.96 9.45
N SER A 189 26.68 6.87 10.14
CA SER A 189 25.65 6.51 11.11
C SER A 189 24.42 5.91 10.45
N VAL A 190 24.02 6.39 9.25
CA VAL A 190 22.91 5.79 8.49
C VAL A 190 23.27 4.39 8.00
N TYR A 191 24.46 4.19 7.43
CA TYR A 191 24.92 2.86 7.00
C TYR A 191 24.93 1.86 8.16
N TRP A 192 25.46 2.27 9.32
CA TRP A 192 25.48 1.42 10.51
C TRP A 192 24.06 1.00 10.93
N ASN A 193 23.09 1.91 10.92
CA ASN A 193 21.70 1.58 11.26
C ASN A 193 21.05 0.65 10.22
N ILE A 194 21.33 0.83 8.93
CA ILE A 194 20.89 -0.08 7.86
C ILE A 194 21.45 -1.49 8.08
N ASP A 195 22.73 -1.61 8.44
CA ASP A 195 23.37 -2.89 8.72
C ASP A 195 22.83 -3.56 9.98
N TYR A 196 22.64 -2.77 11.04
CA TYR A 196 22.03 -3.22 12.29
C TYR A 196 20.61 -3.73 12.06
N LEU A 197 19.78 -3.02 11.28
CA LEU A 197 18.43 -3.46 10.91
C LEU A 197 18.44 -4.78 10.14
N ALA A 198 19.38 -4.96 9.21
CA ALA A 198 19.47 -6.20 8.44
C ALA A 198 19.72 -7.43 9.33
N VAL A 199 20.56 -7.27 10.37
CA VAL A 199 20.77 -8.33 11.39
C VAL A 199 19.54 -8.47 12.28
N LYS A 200 19.00 -7.36 12.79
CA LYS A 200 17.86 -7.33 13.73
C LYS A 200 16.58 -7.93 13.14
N LEU A 201 16.38 -7.76 11.84
CA LEU A 201 15.26 -8.33 11.08
C LEU A 201 15.62 -9.65 10.37
N ARG A 202 16.77 -10.24 10.71
CA ARG A 202 17.23 -11.56 10.22
C ARG A 202 17.32 -11.66 8.69
N LEU A 203 17.55 -10.55 8.02
CA LEU A 203 17.85 -10.50 6.58
C LEU A 203 19.32 -10.81 6.27
N ARG A 204 20.17 -10.83 7.30
CA ARG A 204 21.56 -11.25 7.24
C ARG A 204 21.92 -12.03 8.52
N PRO A 205 22.78 -13.06 8.45
CA PRO A 205 23.39 -13.64 9.64
C PRO A 205 24.11 -12.58 10.49
N GLY A 206 24.20 -12.83 11.79
CA GLY A 206 24.96 -11.99 12.71
C GLY A 206 26.45 -11.96 12.35
N PRO A 207 27.21 -10.99 12.90
CA PRO A 207 28.64 -10.83 12.61
C PRO A 207 29.46 -12.11 12.88
N ASP A 208 29.04 -12.93 13.84
CA ASP A 208 29.74 -14.17 14.23
C ASP A 208 29.48 -15.36 13.27
N ALA A 209 28.52 -15.25 12.35
CA ALA A 209 28.10 -16.31 11.44
C ALA A 209 28.18 -15.93 9.95
N ALA A 210 28.84 -14.80 9.64
CA ALA A 210 28.94 -14.30 8.27
C ALA A 210 30.14 -14.92 7.54
N GLU A 211 29.90 -15.87 6.64
CA GLU A 211 30.88 -16.22 5.61
C GLU A 211 31.06 -15.05 4.62
N PRO A 212 32.26 -14.85 4.02
CA PRO A 212 32.50 -13.82 3.02
C PRO A 212 31.77 -14.13 1.71
N GLY A 213 30.46 -13.90 1.71
CA GLY A 213 29.59 -14.05 0.54
C GLY A 213 29.53 -12.78 -0.33
N PRO A 214 28.93 -12.88 -1.53
CA PRO A 214 28.78 -11.76 -2.46
C PRO A 214 28.08 -10.56 -1.79
N ARG A 215 28.48 -9.34 -2.16
CA ARG A 215 27.82 -8.12 -1.71
C ARG A 215 26.31 -8.22 -2.00
N VAL A 216 25.51 -8.23 -0.94
CA VAL A 216 24.05 -8.24 -1.04
C VAL A 216 23.58 -6.87 -1.56
N ASN A 217 23.59 -6.71 -2.88
CA ASN A 217 22.92 -5.60 -3.55
C ASN A 217 21.42 -5.66 -3.20
N GLY A 218 20.81 -4.51 -2.91
CA GLY A 218 19.38 -4.45 -2.58
C GLY A 218 19.02 -4.54 -1.09
N LYS A 219 19.97 -4.44 -0.16
CA LYS A 219 19.67 -4.46 1.30
C LYS A 219 18.56 -3.48 1.72
N LYS A 220 18.59 -2.24 1.22
CA LYS A 220 17.53 -1.25 1.46
C LYS A 220 16.18 -1.74 0.96
N GLU A 221 16.15 -2.35 -0.22
CA GLU A 221 14.93 -2.91 -0.80
C GLU A 221 14.38 -4.06 0.04
N SER A 222 15.23 -5.00 0.48
CA SER A 222 14.82 -6.09 1.37
C SER A 222 14.26 -5.58 2.70
N LEU A 223 14.86 -4.53 3.28
CA LEU A 223 14.36 -3.89 4.49
C LEU A 223 12.98 -3.27 4.28
N VAL A 224 12.82 -2.47 3.22
CA VAL A 224 11.54 -1.82 2.88
C VAL A 224 10.47 -2.88 2.59
N SER A 225 10.78 -3.87 1.75
CA SER A 225 9.85 -4.95 1.40
C SER A 225 9.38 -5.72 2.64
N LEU A 226 10.29 -6.10 3.55
CA LEU A 226 9.93 -6.80 4.78
C LEU A 226 9.11 -5.91 5.72
N ALA A 227 9.52 -4.66 5.91
CA ALA A 227 8.88 -3.74 6.83
C ALA A 227 7.44 -3.44 6.40
N LEU A 228 7.20 -3.17 5.12
CA LEU A 228 5.88 -2.90 4.58
C LEU A 228 5.01 -4.16 4.56
N ARG A 229 5.56 -5.31 4.14
CA ARG A 229 4.83 -6.60 4.10
C ARG A 229 4.23 -7.00 5.44
N PHE A 230 4.92 -6.69 6.54
CA PHE A 230 4.46 -7.02 7.90
C PHE A 230 3.98 -5.81 8.69
N ASN A 231 3.81 -4.65 8.05
CA ASN A 231 3.39 -3.41 8.70
C ASN A 231 4.23 -3.06 9.95
N LEU A 232 5.55 -3.28 9.88
CA LEU A 232 6.52 -2.94 10.92
C LEU A 232 6.71 -1.42 11.03
N VAL A 233 6.49 -0.71 9.93
CA VAL A 233 6.37 0.74 9.83
C VAL A 233 5.06 1.03 9.12
N ARG A 234 4.26 1.94 9.66
CA ARG A 234 2.98 2.40 9.10
C ARG A 234 3.03 3.90 8.83
N GLU A 235 2.01 4.42 8.16
CA GLU A 235 1.88 5.86 7.91
C GLU A 235 1.90 6.67 9.22
N ASP A 236 1.24 6.19 10.28
CA ASP A 236 1.27 6.82 11.61
C ASP A 236 2.69 6.95 12.19
N ASP A 237 3.60 6.02 11.85
CA ASP A 237 4.98 6.05 12.33
C ASP A 237 5.80 7.16 11.65
N LEU A 238 5.32 7.76 10.55
CA LEU A 238 6.00 8.89 9.88
C LEU A 238 6.21 10.10 10.79
N VAL A 239 5.44 10.19 11.89
CA VAL A 239 5.64 11.19 12.95
C VAL A 239 7.05 11.16 13.54
N VAL A 240 7.71 9.98 13.55
CA VAL A 240 9.10 9.82 14.04
C VAL A 240 10.10 10.65 13.21
N LEU A 241 9.73 11.00 11.98
CA LEU A 241 10.56 11.82 11.09
C LEU A 241 10.26 13.32 11.19
N ALA A 242 9.29 13.73 12.00
CA ALA A 242 9.02 15.14 12.26
C ALA A 242 10.15 15.76 13.09
N ALA A 243 10.32 17.08 13.00
CA ALA A 243 11.23 17.80 13.90
C ALA A 243 10.74 17.62 15.35
N ALA A 244 11.65 17.41 16.30
CA ALA A 244 11.29 17.44 17.70
C ALA A 244 10.68 18.82 18.01
N PRO A 245 9.54 18.91 18.73
CA PRO A 245 9.02 20.20 19.16
C PRO A 245 10.12 20.89 19.97
N SER A 246 10.48 22.10 19.55
CA SER A 246 11.41 22.93 20.29
C SER A 246 10.85 23.14 21.69
N GLU A 247 11.55 22.68 22.73
CA GLU A 247 11.29 23.12 24.09
C GLU A 247 11.62 24.62 24.16
N VAL A 248 10.60 25.45 23.91
CA VAL A 248 10.67 26.90 24.11
C VAL A 248 10.17 27.18 25.53
N GLY A 249 11.12 27.39 26.44
CA GLY A 249 11.04 28.35 27.55
C GLY A 249 10.23 27.97 28.79
N GLN A 250 10.95 27.58 29.85
CA GLN A 250 10.81 28.24 31.16
C GLN A 250 12.15 28.87 31.53
#